data_AF-A0A1Y4U1C5-F1
#
_entry.id   AF-A0A1Y4U1C5-F1
#
_cell.length_a   1.000
_cell.length_b   1.000
_cell.length_c   1.000
_cell.angle_alpha   90.00
_cell.angle_beta   90.00
_cell.angle_gamma   90.00
#
_symmetry.space_group_name_H-M   'P 1'
#
loop_
_entity.id
_entity.type
_entity.pdbx_description
1 polymer ?
#
loop_
_entity_poly.entity_id
_entity_poly.type
_entity_poly.pdbx_seq_one_letter_code
_entity_poly.pdbx_strand_id
1 'polypeptide(L)'
;MKRFLPQYNFLPRVRDAHGEYYPYLSDEAMRNLRWVAESYSDVLPVYTPGPDRLMKGDRIRITEGQFKGVEATVIIQPGAGRKEVMVCVENCMYVPLLSVEPGQYEVVALNAENRHVYTRLNGDRIPTGLHEALRRYHSPEGVTAEDRALATEVLRQYGSLQFESDVMRCKLYALLLPAYAILGDRERFGQMLGMIQSLLPIVRAEQSRALLLVTLYGCTNNCLYHDQAHALIDVWRREQPLKKNKARLLGWLDDHDVWFGHVPNP
;
A
#
# COMPACT_ATOMS: atom_id res chain seq x y z
N MET A 1 43.62 37.11 -7.89
CA MET A 1 42.63 36.73 -8.93
C MET A 1 41.41 36.13 -8.27
N LYS A 2 40.25 36.80 -8.32
CA LYS A 2 38.97 36.23 -7.83
C LYS A 2 38.48 35.20 -8.87
N ARG A 3 38.44 33.92 -8.50
CA ARG A 3 37.87 32.85 -9.32
C ARG A 3 36.35 33.02 -9.39
N PHE A 4 35.81 33.18 -10.59
CA PHE A 4 34.38 33.10 -10.85
C PHE A 4 33.93 31.64 -10.68
N LEU A 5 33.04 31.39 -9.71
CA LEU A 5 32.38 30.10 -9.55
C LEU A 5 31.01 30.18 -10.26
N PRO A 6 30.64 29.19 -11.09
CA PRO A 6 29.31 29.15 -11.68
C PRO A 6 28.27 29.00 -10.57
N GLN A 7 27.26 29.87 -10.56
CA GLN A 7 26.24 30.00 -9.51
C GLN A 7 25.20 28.85 -9.47
N TYR A 8 25.37 27.81 -10.30
CA TYR A 8 24.44 26.69 -10.38
C TYR A 8 25.20 25.36 -10.43
N ASN A 9 25.89 25.02 -9.34
CA ASN A 9 26.41 23.66 -9.14
C ASN A 9 25.46 22.88 -8.23
N PHE A 10 24.57 22.09 -8.83
CA PHE A 10 23.60 21.23 -8.15
C PHE A 10 24.22 19.94 -7.59
N LEU A 11 25.49 19.66 -7.87
CA LEU A 11 26.17 18.46 -7.41
C LEU A 11 26.76 18.68 -6.01
N PRO A 12 26.34 17.91 -4.99
CA PRO A 12 26.92 17.99 -3.67
C PRO A 12 28.40 17.60 -3.72
N ARG A 13 29.23 18.32 -2.94
CA ARG A 13 30.65 17.99 -2.80
C ARG A 13 30.80 16.66 -2.07
N VAL A 14 31.72 15.84 -2.53
CA VAL A 14 32.09 14.58 -1.88
C VAL A 14 33.17 14.89 -0.84
N ARG A 15 32.96 14.43 0.40
CA ARG A 15 33.95 14.48 1.49
C ARG A 15 34.59 13.11 1.66
N ASP A 16 35.90 13.05 1.62
CA ASP A 16 36.68 11.90 2.07
C ASP A 16 37.75 12.33 3.10
N ALA A 17 38.60 11.38 3.52
CA ALA A 17 39.68 11.62 4.49
C ALA A 17 40.75 12.62 4.00
N HIS A 18 40.69 13.05 2.73
CA HIS A 18 41.65 13.93 2.07
C HIS A 18 41.05 15.28 1.64
N GLY A 19 39.74 15.48 1.78
CA GLY A 19 39.10 16.80 1.66
C GLY A 19 37.71 16.78 1.02
N GLU A 20 37.23 17.96 0.64
CA GLU A 20 36.03 18.15 -0.19
C GLU A 20 36.40 18.35 -1.66
N TYR A 21 35.84 17.54 -2.56
CA TYR A 21 35.99 17.75 -4.00
C TYR A 21 34.65 17.61 -4.74
N TYR A 22 34.59 18.17 -5.96
CA TYR A 22 33.47 17.95 -6.86
C TYR A 22 33.68 16.64 -7.61
N PRO A 23 32.66 15.77 -7.70
CA PRO A 23 32.80 14.52 -8.43
C PRO A 23 33.04 14.82 -9.91
N TYR A 24 34.12 14.27 -10.47
CA TYR A 24 34.40 14.34 -11.90
C TYR A 24 33.65 13.21 -12.61
N LEU A 25 32.86 13.56 -13.62
CA LEU A 25 32.19 12.59 -14.49
C LEU A 25 33.09 12.26 -15.68
N SER A 26 33.06 11.00 -16.12
CA SER A 26 33.73 10.61 -17.36
C SER A 26 33.04 11.24 -18.58
N ASP A 27 33.78 11.41 -19.68
CA ASP A 27 33.23 11.98 -20.93
C ASP A 27 32.05 11.17 -21.47
N GLU A 28 32.07 9.85 -21.26
CA GLU A 28 30.97 8.95 -21.61
C GLU A 28 29.72 9.23 -20.79
N ALA A 29 29.86 9.41 -19.46
CA ALA A 29 28.74 9.76 -18.58
C ALA A 29 28.16 11.14 -18.93
N MET A 30 29.02 12.10 -19.27
CA MET A 30 28.60 13.43 -19.72
C MET A 30 27.85 13.40 -21.07
N ARG A 31 28.19 12.47 -21.96
CA ARG A 31 27.50 12.29 -23.24
C ARG A 31 26.09 11.75 -23.06
N ASN A 32 25.89 10.78 -22.16
CA ASN A 32 24.56 10.25 -21.84
C ASN A 32 23.67 11.31 -21.16
N LEU A 33 24.24 12.15 -20.28
CA LEU A 33 23.53 13.24 -19.63
C LEU A 33 22.98 14.26 -20.65
N ARG A 34 23.79 14.62 -21.66
CA ARG A 34 23.38 15.56 -22.72
C ARG A 34 22.21 15.02 -23.54
N TRP A 35 22.24 13.73 -23.88
CA TRP A 35 21.18 13.07 -24.64
C TRP A 35 19.82 13.06 -23.90
N VAL A 36 19.84 12.86 -22.58
CA VAL A 36 18.63 12.93 -21.75
C VAL A 36 18.06 14.36 -21.68
N ALA A 37 18.92 15.37 -21.63
CA ALA A 37 18.50 16.78 -21.56
C ALA A 37 17.81 17.27 -22.85
N GLU A 38 18.24 16.79 -24.01
CA GLU A 38 17.63 17.12 -25.32
C GLU A 38 16.19 16.57 -25.46
N SER A 39 15.77 15.65 -24.59
CA SER A 39 14.49 14.95 -24.68
C SER A 39 13.28 15.73 -24.11
N TYR A 40 13.47 16.89 -23.47
CA TYR A 40 12.44 17.63 -22.70
C TYR A 40 11.75 18.77 -23.49
N SER A 41 11.33 18.56 -24.74
CA SER A 41 10.73 19.58 -25.64
C SER A 41 9.30 20.08 -25.28
N ASP A 42 9.14 20.76 -24.14
CA ASP A 42 8.29 21.95 -23.89
C ASP A 42 6.82 22.07 -24.42
N VAL A 43 5.95 21.04 -24.42
CA VAL A 43 4.47 21.24 -24.55
C VAL A 43 3.62 20.19 -23.80
N LEU A 44 2.55 20.63 -23.10
CA LEU A 44 1.57 19.82 -22.35
C LEU A 44 0.10 20.22 -22.64
N PRO A 45 -0.82 19.27 -22.85
CA PRO A 45 -2.22 19.42 -22.50
C PRO A 45 -2.58 18.68 -21.19
N VAL A 46 -3.38 19.36 -20.37
CA VAL A 46 -3.66 19.14 -18.95
C VAL A 46 -4.81 18.15 -18.70
N TYR A 47 -4.63 17.25 -17.71
CA TYR A 47 -5.69 16.79 -16.80
C TYR A 47 -5.09 16.26 -15.48
N THR A 48 -5.60 16.69 -14.32
CA THR A 48 -4.99 16.39 -13.00
C THR A 48 -6.00 15.80 -12.00
N PRO A 49 -5.80 14.56 -11.53
CA PRO A 49 -6.31 14.07 -10.25
C PRO A 49 -5.21 14.03 -9.16
N GLY A 50 -5.58 14.20 -7.88
CA GLY A 50 -4.69 14.68 -6.80
C GLY A 50 -3.57 13.75 -6.25
N PRO A 51 -2.62 14.31 -5.45
CA PRO A 51 -1.25 13.79 -5.23
C PRO A 51 -0.97 13.08 -3.89
N ASP A 52 -1.97 12.71 -3.09
CA ASP A 52 -1.76 12.55 -1.64
C ASP A 52 -1.04 11.28 -1.13
N ARG A 53 -0.42 10.44 -1.97
CA ARG A 53 -0.02 9.08 -1.52
C ARG A 53 1.30 8.48 -2.00
N LEU A 54 2.30 9.18 -2.51
CA LEU A 54 3.65 8.57 -2.65
C LEU A 54 4.62 8.99 -1.57
N MET A 55 5.41 8.02 -1.11
CA MET A 55 6.50 8.21 -0.19
C MET A 55 7.81 7.91 -0.88
N LYS A 56 8.88 8.56 -0.40
CA LYS A 56 10.24 8.23 -0.84
C LYS A 56 10.54 6.74 -0.61
N GLY A 57 11.04 6.09 -1.65
CA GLY A 57 11.40 4.68 -1.70
C GLY A 57 10.29 3.76 -2.22
N ASP A 58 9.08 4.26 -2.48
CA ASP A 58 8.04 3.45 -3.12
C ASP A 58 8.49 3.07 -4.53
N ARG A 59 8.34 1.80 -4.91
CA ARG A 59 8.58 1.33 -6.29
C ARG A 59 7.29 1.46 -7.06
N ILE A 60 7.35 2.10 -8.22
CA ILE A 60 6.22 2.38 -9.07
C ILE A 60 6.50 1.93 -10.49
N ARG A 61 5.45 1.68 -11.27
CA ARG A 61 5.53 1.44 -12.71
C ARG A 61 4.82 2.58 -13.42
N ILE A 62 5.47 3.13 -14.43
CA ILE A 62 4.92 4.21 -15.23
C ILE A 62 3.89 3.61 -16.19
N THR A 63 2.67 4.14 -16.21
CA THR A 63 1.54 3.60 -16.98
C THR A 63 1.31 4.36 -18.29
N GLU A 64 1.82 5.59 -18.40
CA GLU A 64 1.62 6.50 -19.52
C GLU A 64 2.87 7.35 -19.81
N GLY A 65 2.93 7.98 -20.99
CA GLY A 65 4.09 8.76 -21.43
C GLY A 65 5.24 7.92 -21.98
N GLN A 66 6.38 8.56 -22.26
CA GLN A 66 7.49 7.92 -22.99
C GLN A 66 8.16 6.76 -22.24
N PHE A 67 7.95 6.67 -20.93
CA PHE A 67 8.51 5.62 -20.05
C PHE A 67 7.45 4.59 -19.63
N LYS A 68 6.33 4.51 -20.35
CA LYS A 68 5.29 3.50 -20.10
C LYS A 68 5.90 2.09 -20.01
N GLY A 69 5.58 1.38 -18.93
CA GLY A 69 6.04 0.04 -18.62
C GLY A 69 7.31 -0.02 -17.76
N VAL A 70 8.01 1.10 -17.59
CA VAL A 70 9.26 1.16 -16.82
C VAL A 70 8.97 1.21 -15.32
N GLU A 71 9.74 0.44 -14.55
CA GLU A 71 9.69 0.45 -13.10
C GLU A 71 10.75 1.37 -12.50
N ALA A 72 10.35 2.12 -11.47
CA ALA A 72 11.16 3.18 -10.90
C ALA A 72 10.94 3.34 -9.39
N THR A 73 11.89 3.91 -8.69
CA THR A 73 11.79 4.16 -7.24
C THR A 73 11.59 5.64 -6.96
N VAL A 74 10.59 6.01 -6.15
CA VAL A 74 10.31 7.41 -5.79
C VAL A 74 11.46 7.98 -4.96
N ILE A 75 12.08 9.05 -5.43
CA ILE A 75 13.16 9.75 -4.72
C ILE A 75 12.63 10.95 -3.94
N ILE A 76 11.58 11.62 -4.45
CA ILE A 76 11.01 12.83 -3.85
C ILE A 76 9.48 12.75 -3.84
N GLN A 77 8.90 12.98 -2.66
CA GLN A 77 7.46 13.06 -2.45
C GLN A 77 6.94 14.46 -2.87
N PRO A 78 5.75 14.54 -3.52
CA PRO A 78 5.09 15.82 -3.77
C PRO A 78 4.71 16.48 -2.44
N GLY A 79 5.10 17.74 -2.28
CA GLY A 79 4.76 18.60 -1.14
C GLY A 79 3.96 19.82 -1.61
N ALA A 80 3.70 20.77 -0.70
CA ALA A 80 2.84 21.96 -0.91
C ALA A 80 3.26 22.97 -2.02
N GLY A 81 4.14 22.58 -2.93
CA GLY A 81 4.52 23.35 -4.13
C GLY A 81 5.13 22.51 -5.26
N ARG A 82 5.22 21.18 -5.12
CA ARG A 82 5.72 20.28 -6.17
C ARG A 82 4.60 19.34 -6.58
N LYS A 83 4.13 19.49 -7.82
CA LYS A 83 3.02 18.69 -8.39
C LYS A 83 3.50 17.35 -8.96
N GLU A 84 4.80 17.22 -9.20
CA GLU A 84 5.41 16.07 -9.87
C GLU A 84 6.14 15.16 -8.88
N VAL A 85 6.06 13.85 -9.12
CA VAL A 85 6.74 12.80 -8.36
C VAL A 85 8.05 12.49 -9.07
N MET A 86 9.16 12.47 -8.34
CA MET A 86 10.47 12.16 -8.93
C MET A 86 10.85 10.71 -8.74
N VAL A 87 11.28 10.04 -9.79
CA VAL A 87 11.56 8.60 -9.79
C VAL A 87 12.92 8.23 -10.38
N CYS A 88 13.53 7.14 -9.89
CA CYS A 88 14.80 6.56 -10.33
C CYS A 88 14.57 5.30 -11.17
N VAL A 89 15.09 5.25 -12.39
CA VAL A 89 15.04 4.07 -13.27
C VAL A 89 16.42 3.41 -13.34
N GLU A 90 16.49 2.10 -13.11
CA GLU A 90 17.66 1.22 -13.34
C GLU A 90 19.01 1.60 -12.68
N ASN A 91 18.99 2.21 -11.50
CA ASN A 91 20.04 2.10 -10.46
C ASN A 91 21.54 2.17 -10.86
N CYS A 92 21.92 2.89 -11.92
CA CYS A 92 23.33 3.02 -12.32
C CYS A 92 23.79 4.48 -12.17
N MET A 93 24.34 4.81 -10.99
CA MET A 93 24.95 6.11 -10.63
C MET A 93 24.00 7.33 -10.58
N TYR A 94 23.33 7.54 -9.43
CA TYR A 94 22.67 8.77 -8.93
C TYR A 94 21.91 9.73 -9.88
N VAL A 95 21.67 9.39 -11.14
CA VAL A 95 20.89 10.17 -12.10
C VAL A 95 20.26 9.14 -13.06
N PRO A 96 18.93 8.95 -13.03
CA PRO A 96 18.03 9.93 -13.66
C PRO A 96 16.76 10.22 -12.84
N LEU A 97 16.40 11.51 -12.76
CA LEU A 97 15.17 12.02 -12.15
C LEU A 97 14.17 12.34 -13.25
N LEU A 98 13.15 11.50 -13.38
CA LEU A 98 11.98 11.78 -14.21
C LEU A 98 10.87 12.40 -13.35
N SER A 99 10.33 13.53 -13.81
CA SER A 99 9.08 14.09 -13.29
C SER A 99 7.91 13.29 -13.84
N VAL A 100 7.17 12.62 -12.96
CA VAL A 100 5.96 11.89 -13.32
C VAL A 100 4.76 12.58 -12.69
N GLU A 101 3.74 12.88 -13.49
CA GLU A 101 2.53 13.51 -12.99
C GLU A 101 1.63 12.50 -12.25
N PRO A 102 0.83 12.95 -11.27
CA PRO A 102 -0.22 12.15 -10.65
C PRO A 102 -1.15 11.51 -11.70
N GLY A 103 -1.23 10.18 -11.70
CA GLY A 103 -2.05 9.40 -12.65
C GLY A 103 -1.26 8.62 -13.70
N GLN A 104 0.02 8.97 -13.93
CA GLN A 104 0.88 8.30 -14.91
C GLN A 104 1.70 7.14 -14.31
N TYR A 105 1.37 6.68 -13.10
CA TYR A 105 2.07 5.60 -12.43
C TYR A 105 1.16 4.76 -11.53
N GLU A 106 1.55 3.52 -11.30
CA GLU A 106 0.99 2.59 -10.32
C GLU A 106 2.06 2.18 -9.30
N VAL A 107 1.69 1.98 -8.04
CA VAL A 107 2.66 1.49 -7.03
C VAL A 107 2.81 -0.03 -7.19
N VAL A 108 4.04 -0.48 -7.41
CA VAL A 108 4.41 -1.90 -7.53
C VAL A 108 4.83 -2.48 -6.19
N ALA A 109 5.53 -1.69 -5.36
CA ALA A 109 5.88 -2.08 -4.00
C ALA A 109 6.01 -0.86 -3.09
N LEU A 110 5.57 -0.99 -1.84
CA LEU A 110 5.83 0.02 -0.82
C LEU A 110 7.21 -0.17 -0.21
N ASN A 111 7.86 0.93 0.17
CA ASN A 111 9.13 0.85 0.87
C ASN A 111 8.98 0.15 2.24
N ALA A 112 9.52 -1.06 2.37
CA ALA A 112 9.47 -1.87 3.59
C ALA A 112 10.27 -1.29 4.77
N GLU A 113 11.23 -0.40 4.52
CA GLU A 113 12.04 0.26 5.55
C GLU A 113 11.36 1.50 6.15
N ASN A 114 10.28 1.99 5.52
CA ASN A 114 9.66 3.24 5.91
C ASN A 114 8.63 3.02 7.02
N ARG A 115 8.86 3.66 8.17
CA ARG A 115 8.08 3.58 9.43
C ARG A 115 6.58 3.94 9.31
N HIS A 116 6.13 4.34 8.11
CA HIS A 116 4.79 4.84 7.80
C HIS A 116 3.90 3.91 6.95
N VAL A 117 4.39 2.73 6.51
CA VAL A 117 3.51 1.68 5.93
C VAL A 117 2.44 1.26 6.94
N TYR A 118 2.81 1.22 8.22
CA TYR A 118 1.89 0.95 9.34
C TYR A 118 0.72 1.92 9.40
N THR A 119 0.92 3.22 9.12
CA THR A 119 -0.13 4.24 9.21
C THR A 119 -1.19 4.10 8.11
N ARG A 120 -0.82 3.60 6.93
CA ARG A 120 -1.75 3.43 5.79
C ARG A 120 -2.63 2.20 5.91
N LEU A 121 -2.11 1.09 6.43
CA LEU A 121 -2.90 -0.13 6.65
C LEU A 121 -3.72 -0.08 7.96
N ASN A 122 -3.31 0.74 8.94
CA ASN A 122 -4.04 0.90 10.21
C ASN A 122 -5.02 2.08 10.20
N GLY A 123 -5.19 2.79 9.08
CA GLY A 123 -6.13 3.92 9.03
C GLY A 123 -7.56 3.42 9.22
N ASP A 124 -8.21 3.79 10.33
CA ASP A 124 -9.51 3.24 10.75
C ASP A 124 -10.61 3.34 9.68
N ARG A 125 -10.52 4.30 8.74
CA ARG A 125 -11.51 4.49 7.65
C ARG A 125 -11.70 3.23 6.79
N ILE A 126 -10.62 2.63 6.30
CA ILE A 126 -10.73 1.54 5.31
C ILE A 126 -11.24 0.25 5.97
N PRO A 127 -10.63 -0.26 7.06
CA PRO A 127 -11.09 -1.48 7.68
C PRO A 127 -12.53 -1.37 8.21
N THR A 128 -12.90 -0.23 8.83
CA THR A 128 -14.27 -0.01 9.29
C THR A 128 -15.25 0.11 8.12
N GLY A 129 -14.87 0.81 7.05
CA GLY A 129 -15.72 0.92 5.85
C GLY A 129 -15.95 -0.43 5.17
N LEU A 130 -14.92 -1.28 5.08
CA LEU A 130 -15.05 -2.64 4.54
C LEU A 130 -15.92 -3.53 5.43
N HIS A 131 -15.84 -3.36 6.76
CA HIS A 131 -16.71 -4.06 7.70
C HIS A 131 -18.19 -3.70 7.53
N GLU A 132 -18.51 -2.40 7.43
CA GLU A 132 -19.88 -1.95 7.15
C GLU A 132 -20.37 -2.39 5.77
N ALA A 133 -19.50 -2.40 4.77
CA ALA A 133 -19.84 -2.92 3.44
C ALA A 133 -20.11 -4.43 3.47
N LEU A 134 -19.34 -5.20 4.26
CA LEU A 134 -19.58 -6.63 4.47
C LEU A 134 -20.92 -6.89 5.17
N ARG A 135 -21.31 -6.05 6.14
CA ARG A 135 -22.64 -6.14 6.76
C ARG A 135 -23.75 -6.08 5.71
N ARG A 136 -23.66 -5.12 4.78
CA ARG A 136 -24.64 -4.95 3.69
C ARG A 136 -24.54 -6.05 2.64
N TYR A 137 -23.34 -6.56 2.39
CA TYR A 137 -23.12 -7.71 1.51
C TYR A 137 -23.93 -8.94 1.98
N HIS A 138 -24.04 -9.15 3.28
CA HIS A 138 -24.83 -10.24 3.87
C HIS A 138 -26.29 -9.87 4.15
N SER A 139 -26.68 -8.61 3.97
CA SER A 139 -28.06 -8.17 4.17
C SER A 139 -28.86 -8.23 2.86
N PRO A 140 -30.21 -8.29 2.93
CA PRO A 140 -31.06 -8.18 1.75
C PRO A 140 -30.93 -6.85 1.00
N GLU A 141 -30.39 -5.81 1.65
CA GLU A 141 -30.20 -4.47 1.07
C GLU A 141 -29.09 -4.48 0.02
N GLY A 142 -28.08 -5.35 0.19
CA GLY A 142 -26.95 -5.50 -0.71
C GLY A 142 -25.95 -4.34 -0.66
N VAL A 143 -24.81 -4.54 -1.34
CA VAL A 143 -23.71 -3.56 -1.39
C VAL A 143 -24.07 -2.31 -2.20
N THR A 144 -23.72 -1.13 -1.70
CA THR A 144 -23.99 0.16 -2.38
C THR A 144 -22.92 0.52 -3.42
N ALA A 145 -23.14 1.62 -4.16
CA ALA A 145 -22.13 2.16 -5.08
C ALA A 145 -20.89 2.67 -4.32
N GLU A 146 -21.08 3.28 -3.15
CA GLU A 146 -20.00 3.74 -2.27
C GLU A 146 -19.17 2.57 -1.75
N ASP A 147 -19.81 1.45 -1.38
CA ASP A 147 -19.13 0.24 -0.93
C ASP A 147 -18.24 -0.34 -2.04
N ARG A 148 -18.76 -0.39 -3.28
CA ARG A 148 -17.99 -0.82 -4.46
C ARG A 148 -16.85 0.15 -4.78
N ALA A 149 -17.07 1.45 -4.63
CA ALA A 149 -16.03 2.45 -4.84
C ALA A 149 -14.90 2.31 -3.81
N LEU A 150 -15.24 2.07 -2.53
CA LEU A 150 -14.26 1.80 -1.48
C LEU A 150 -13.47 0.52 -1.76
N ALA A 151 -14.14 -0.58 -2.12
CA ALA A 151 -13.47 -1.83 -2.46
C ALA A 151 -12.54 -1.67 -3.68
N THR A 152 -12.99 -0.91 -4.70
CA THR A 152 -12.15 -0.57 -5.87
C THR A 152 -10.94 0.28 -5.47
N GLU A 153 -11.13 1.25 -4.57
CA GLU A 153 -10.04 2.04 -3.99
C GLU A 153 -9.00 1.13 -3.32
N VAL A 154 -9.46 0.15 -2.53
CA VAL A 154 -8.60 -0.81 -1.84
C VAL A 154 -7.79 -1.64 -2.83
N LEU A 155 -8.43 -2.22 -3.84
CA LEU A 155 -7.70 -3.01 -4.84
C LEU A 155 -6.71 -2.17 -5.65
N ARG A 156 -7.08 -0.95 -6.03
CA ARG A 156 -6.19 -0.03 -6.75
C ARG A 156 -4.94 0.33 -5.93
N GLN A 157 -5.08 0.45 -4.61
CA GLN A 157 -3.99 0.90 -3.74
C GLN A 157 -3.13 -0.22 -3.19
N TYR A 158 -3.74 -1.38 -2.92
CA TYR A 158 -3.11 -2.45 -2.18
C TYR A 158 -3.00 -3.76 -2.98
N GLY A 159 -3.71 -3.90 -4.10
CA GLY A 159 -3.81 -5.16 -4.84
C GLY A 159 -2.51 -5.65 -5.48
N SER A 160 -1.57 -4.75 -5.76
CA SER A 160 -0.23 -5.07 -6.30
C SER A 160 0.82 -5.29 -5.22
N LEU A 161 0.50 -5.04 -3.94
CA LEU A 161 1.50 -5.03 -2.88
C LEU A 161 1.95 -6.43 -2.49
N GLN A 162 3.25 -6.57 -2.25
CA GLN A 162 3.85 -7.78 -1.73
C GLN A 162 4.63 -7.45 -0.45
N PHE A 163 4.48 -8.30 0.56
CA PHE A 163 5.17 -8.16 1.85
C PHE A 163 5.83 -9.48 2.22
N GLU A 164 7.06 -9.41 2.74
CA GLU A 164 7.76 -10.59 3.27
C GLU A 164 7.25 -10.95 4.67
N SER A 165 6.93 -9.96 5.50
CA SER A 165 6.45 -10.18 6.86
C SER A 165 5.05 -10.78 6.91
N ASP A 166 4.90 -11.92 7.59
CA ASP A 166 3.61 -12.59 7.83
C ASP A 166 2.57 -11.63 8.41
N VAL A 167 2.96 -10.79 9.37
CA VAL A 167 2.07 -9.80 10.02
C VAL A 167 1.54 -8.80 9.00
N MET A 168 2.37 -8.38 8.04
CA MET A 168 1.99 -7.42 7.01
C MET A 168 1.13 -8.09 5.92
N ARG A 169 1.45 -9.34 5.56
CA ARG A 169 0.61 -10.16 4.69
C ARG A 169 -0.78 -10.35 5.28
N CYS A 170 -0.89 -10.67 6.58
CA CYS A 170 -2.18 -10.78 7.27
C CYS A 170 -3.02 -9.51 7.14
N LYS A 171 -2.41 -8.34 7.37
CA LYS A 171 -3.10 -7.05 7.26
C LYS A 171 -3.54 -6.76 5.83
N LEU A 172 -2.70 -7.04 4.85
CA LEU A 172 -3.02 -6.86 3.45
C LEU A 172 -4.21 -7.76 3.05
N TYR A 173 -4.13 -9.06 3.37
CA TYR A 173 -5.15 -10.02 2.99
C TYR A 173 -6.49 -9.74 3.68
N ALA A 174 -6.46 -9.23 4.92
CA ALA A 174 -7.65 -8.77 5.62
C ALA A 174 -8.35 -7.57 4.96
N LEU A 175 -7.67 -6.84 4.08
CA LEU A 175 -8.27 -5.78 3.26
C LEU A 175 -8.72 -6.30 1.88
N LEU A 176 -7.91 -7.16 1.26
CA LEU A 176 -8.17 -7.62 -0.10
C LEU A 176 -9.33 -8.62 -0.17
N LEU A 177 -9.42 -9.57 0.77
CA LEU A 177 -10.49 -10.57 0.78
C LEU A 177 -11.89 -9.95 0.78
N PRO A 178 -12.24 -9.03 1.72
CA PRO A 178 -13.56 -8.38 1.70
C PRO A 178 -13.75 -7.51 0.46
N ALA A 179 -12.72 -6.84 -0.04
CA ALA A 179 -12.83 -6.05 -1.26
C ALA A 179 -13.22 -6.91 -2.47
N TYR A 180 -12.64 -8.11 -2.63
CA TYR A 180 -13.06 -9.04 -3.69
C TYR A 180 -14.49 -9.55 -3.48
N ALA A 181 -14.90 -9.82 -2.24
CA ALA A 181 -16.28 -10.21 -1.92
C ALA A 181 -17.29 -9.13 -2.32
N ILE A 182 -17.05 -7.88 -1.91
CA ILE A 182 -17.92 -6.72 -2.19
C ILE A 182 -18.05 -6.47 -3.70
N LEU A 183 -16.95 -6.64 -4.46
CA LEU A 183 -16.96 -6.47 -5.91
C LEU A 183 -17.56 -7.67 -6.65
N GLY A 184 -17.73 -8.82 -5.99
CA GLY A 184 -18.25 -10.05 -6.61
C GLY A 184 -17.23 -10.79 -7.47
N ASP A 185 -15.93 -10.51 -7.31
CA ASP A 185 -14.85 -11.18 -8.06
C ASP A 185 -14.56 -12.55 -7.44
N ARG A 186 -15.30 -13.57 -7.88
CA ARG A 186 -15.22 -14.93 -7.33
C ARG A 186 -13.88 -15.61 -7.54
N GLU A 187 -13.20 -15.33 -8.65
CA GLU A 187 -11.91 -15.95 -8.96
C GLU A 187 -10.83 -15.42 -8.02
N ARG A 188 -10.69 -14.09 -7.93
CA ARG A 188 -9.69 -13.49 -7.05
C ARG A 188 -10.03 -13.69 -5.58
N PHE A 189 -11.31 -13.74 -5.23
CA PHE A 189 -11.75 -14.13 -3.89
C PHE A 189 -11.28 -15.54 -3.53
N GLY A 190 -11.47 -16.53 -4.41
CA GLY A 190 -11.01 -17.90 -4.20
C GLY A 190 -9.49 -18.01 -4.08
N GLN A 191 -8.75 -17.29 -4.92
CA GLN A 191 -7.28 -17.22 -4.84
C GLN A 191 -6.83 -16.61 -3.50
N MET A 192 -7.44 -15.50 -3.07
CA MET A 192 -7.14 -14.85 -1.80
C MET A 192 -7.47 -15.75 -0.60
N LEU A 193 -8.60 -16.46 -0.66
CA LEU A 193 -8.99 -17.44 0.34
C LEU A 193 -7.91 -18.53 0.49
N GLY A 194 -7.44 -19.10 -0.61
CA GLY A 194 -6.37 -20.10 -0.60
C GLY A 194 -5.05 -19.56 -0.05
N MET A 195 -4.67 -18.33 -0.39
CA MET A 195 -3.48 -17.68 0.17
C MET A 195 -3.59 -17.50 1.69
N ILE A 196 -4.74 -17.03 2.19
CA ILE A 196 -4.96 -16.88 3.63
C ILE A 196 -4.92 -18.24 4.34
N GLN A 197 -5.57 -19.27 3.78
CA GLN A 197 -5.54 -20.63 4.34
C GLN A 197 -4.11 -21.19 4.43
N SER A 198 -3.27 -20.93 3.43
CA SER A 198 -1.86 -21.36 3.45
C SER A 198 -1.01 -20.58 4.47
N LEU A 199 -1.35 -19.30 4.70
CA LEU A 199 -0.64 -18.43 5.63
C LEU A 199 -1.04 -18.71 7.09
N LEU A 200 -2.30 -19.06 7.35
CA LEU A 200 -2.87 -19.14 8.69
C LEU A 200 -2.09 -20.06 9.67
N PRO A 201 -1.59 -21.26 9.28
CA PRO A 201 -0.85 -22.15 10.17
C PRO A 201 0.53 -21.64 10.57
N ILE A 202 1.15 -20.77 9.76
CA ILE A 202 2.52 -20.27 9.99
C ILE A 202 2.55 -18.95 10.77
N VAL A 203 1.42 -18.25 10.88
CA VAL A 203 1.32 -16.96 11.59
C VAL A 203 1.43 -17.17 13.10
N ARG A 204 2.59 -16.81 13.66
CA ARG A 204 2.85 -16.87 15.11
C ARG A 204 2.22 -15.71 15.89
N ALA A 205 1.99 -14.58 15.23
CA ALA A 205 1.43 -13.40 15.88
C ALA A 205 -0.08 -13.58 16.14
N GLU A 206 -0.46 -13.76 17.40
CA GLU A 206 -1.83 -14.02 17.86
C GLU A 206 -2.85 -13.04 17.25
N GLN A 207 -2.59 -11.73 17.36
CA GLN A 207 -3.49 -10.69 16.82
C GLN A 207 -3.62 -10.74 15.29
N SER A 208 -2.56 -11.11 14.57
CA SER A 208 -2.59 -11.24 13.11
C SER A 208 -3.37 -12.47 12.68
N ARG A 209 -3.25 -13.57 13.42
CA ARG A 209 -4.04 -14.78 13.21
C ARG A 209 -5.52 -14.53 13.50
N ALA A 210 -5.82 -13.85 14.60
CA ALA A 210 -7.18 -13.41 14.95
C ALA A 210 -7.80 -12.53 13.87
N LEU A 211 -7.05 -11.54 13.36
CA LEU A 211 -7.50 -10.70 12.25
C LEU A 211 -7.93 -11.54 11.04
N LEU A 212 -7.09 -12.49 10.60
CA LEU A 212 -7.43 -13.35 9.47
C LEU A 212 -8.64 -14.22 9.73
N LEU A 213 -8.76 -14.82 10.92
CA LEU A 213 -9.91 -15.67 11.28
C LEU A 213 -11.22 -14.88 11.28
N VAL A 214 -11.23 -13.69 11.88
CA VAL A 214 -12.40 -12.80 11.87
C VAL A 214 -12.76 -12.38 10.45
N THR A 215 -11.78 -12.00 9.62
CA THR A 215 -12.03 -11.67 8.21
C THR A 215 -12.59 -12.86 7.43
N LEU A 216 -12.00 -14.05 7.60
CA LEU A 216 -12.45 -15.26 6.93
C LEU A 216 -13.89 -15.60 7.30
N TYR A 217 -14.21 -15.57 8.60
CA TYR A 217 -15.57 -15.77 9.07
C TYR A 217 -16.53 -14.74 8.46
N GLY A 218 -16.22 -13.46 8.58
CA GLY A 218 -17.03 -12.37 8.02
C GLY A 218 -17.22 -12.42 6.51
N CYS A 219 -16.27 -12.98 5.75
CA CYS A 219 -16.39 -13.09 4.29
C CYS A 219 -17.10 -14.37 3.82
N THR A 220 -17.16 -15.42 4.64
CA THR A 220 -17.56 -16.76 4.18
C THR A 220 -18.73 -17.38 4.96
N ASN A 221 -19.07 -16.83 6.13
CA ASN A 221 -20.00 -17.45 7.07
C ASN A 221 -19.70 -18.94 7.34
N ASN A 222 -18.41 -19.29 7.41
CA ASN A 222 -17.98 -20.67 7.60
C ASN A 222 -17.80 -20.99 9.09
N CYS A 223 -18.48 -22.03 9.57
CA CYS A 223 -18.46 -22.47 10.96
C CYS A 223 -17.04 -22.83 11.47
N LEU A 224 -16.15 -23.33 10.60
CA LEU A 224 -14.77 -23.62 10.98
C LEU A 224 -14.02 -22.36 11.42
N TYR A 225 -14.21 -21.26 10.69
CA TYR A 225 -13.53 -20.00 11.02
C TYR A 225 -14.18 -19.29 12.20
N HIS A 226 -15.50 -19.43 12.35
CA HIS A 226 -16.21 -19.03 13.57
C HIS A 226 -15.58 -19.71 14.80
N ASP A 227 -15.56 -21.05 14.83
CA ASP A 227 -15.06 -21.80 16.00
C ASP A 227 -13.60 -21.46 16.31
N GLN A 228 -12.76 -21.34 15.28
CA GLN A 228 -11.36 -20.96 15.44
C GLN A 228 -11.19 -19.52 15.92
N ALA A 229 -12.01 -18.58 15.45
CA ALA A 229 -11.98 -17.18 15.89
C ALA A 229 -12.36 -17.07 17.37
N HIS A 230 -13.49 -17.69 17.77
CA HIS A 230 -13.94 -17.71 19.16
C HIS A 230 -12.93 -18.35 20.11
N ALA A 231 -12.41 -19.52 19.74
CA ALA A 231 -11.40 -20.22 20.52
C ALA A 231 -10.14 -19.37 20.77
N LEU A 232 -9.77 -18.50 19.81
CA LEU A 232 -8.60 -17.64 19.92
C LEU A 232 -8.88 -16.31 20.66
N ILE A 233 -10.05 -15.72 20.44
CA ILE A 233 -10.33 -14.31 20.78
C ILE A 233 -11.14 -14.16 22.07
N ASP A 234 -11.99 -15.13 22.44
CA ASP A 234 -12.89 -14.98 23.60
C ASP A 234 -12.14 -14.81 24.93
N VAL A 235 -10.92 -15.35 25.02
CA VAL A 235 -10.04 -15.15 26.18
C VAL A 235 -9.71 -13.67 26.43
N TRP A 236 -9.71 -12.82 25.39
CA TRP A 236 -9.45 -11.39 25.51
C TRP A 236 -10.58 -10.63 26.20
N ARG A 237 -11.80 -11.17 26.29
CA ARG A 237 -12.91 -10.54 27.01
C ARG A 237 -12.61 -10.35 28.50
N ARG A 238 -11.68 -11.16 29.04
CA ARG A 238 -11.23 -11.11 30.44
C ARG A 238 -9.97 -10.26 30.64
N GLU A 239 -9.35 -9.75 29.57
CA GLU A 239 -8.11 -8.96 29.63
C GLU A 239 -8.41 -7.50 30.05
N GLN A 240 -7.73 -7.02 31.09
CA GLN A 240 -7.82 -5.61 31.54
C GLN A 240 -6.42 -5.05 31.82
N PRO A 241 -6.01 -3.92 31.20
CA PRO A 241 -6.72 -3.15 30.18
C PRO A 241 -6.62 -3.77 28.77
N LEU A 242 -7.74 -3.81 28.04
CA LEU A 242 -7.79 -4.33 26.68
C LEU A 242 -7.31 -3.30 25.65
N LYS A 243 -6.38 -3.69 24.77
CA LYS A 243 -5.88 -2.83 23.69
C LYS A 243 -6.98 -2.53 22.66
N LYS A 244 -7.04 -1.28 22.16
CA LYS A 244 -8.03 -0.81 21.14
C LYS A 244 -8.20 -1.79 19.96
N ASN A 245 -7.10 -2.31 19.42
CA ASN A 245 -7.15 -3.24 18.27
C ASN A 245 -7.82 -4.57 18.61
N LYS A 246 -7.59 -5.12 19.81
CA LYS A 246 -8.24 -6.36 20.27
C LYS A 246 -9.72 -6.12 20.52
N ALA A 247 -10.06 -4.99 21.13
CA ALA A 247 -11.46 -4.58 21.34
C ALA A 247 -12.22 -4.47 20.01
N ARG A 248 -11.58 -3.94 18.95
CA ARG A 248 -12.18 -3.89 17.61
C ARG A 248 -12.45 -5.27 17.02
N LEU A 249 -11.49 -6.19 17.13
CA LEU A 249 -11.67 -7.55 16.61
C LEU A 249 -12.76 -8.32 17.36
N LEU A 250 -12.89 -8.12 18.67
CA LEU A 250 -14.01 -8.65 19.47
C LEU A 250 -15.35 -8.09 18.96
N GLY A 251 -15.45 -6.77 18.79
CA GLY A 251 -16.66 -6.16 18.26
C GLY A 251 -17.05 -6.69 16.87
N TRP A 252 -16.08 -6.85 15.96
CA TRP A 252 -16.34 -7.42 14.64
C TRP A 252 -16.76 -8.89 14.68
N LEU A 253 -16.19 -9.68 15.59
CA LEU A 253 -16.61 -11.07 15.79
C LEU A 253 -18.07 -11.12 16.27
N ASP A 254 -18.41 -10.30 17.28
CA ASP A 254 -19.78 -10.17 17.80
C ASP A 254 -20.77 -9.70 16.72
N ASP A 255 -20.36 -8.73 15.89
CA ASP A 255 -21.18 -8.26 14.76
C ASP A 255 -21.45 -9.39 13.77
N HIS A 256 -20.45 -10.18 13.41
CA HIS A 256 -20.61 -11.31 12.49
C HIS A 256 -21.60 -12.34 13.04
N ASP A 257 -21.55 -12.65 14.34
CA ASP A 257 -22.50 -13.57 14.97
C ASP A 257 -23.93 -13.06 14.88
N VAL A 258 -24.13 -11.75 15.04
CA VAL A 258 -25.44 -11.12 14.85
C VAL A 258 -25.88 -11.20 13.40
N TRP A 259 -24.98 -10.93 12.44
CA TRP A 259 -25.32 -10.96 11.00
C TRP A 259 -25.72 -12.36 10.54
N PHE A 260 -25.07 -13.39 11.05
CA PHE A 260 -25.28 -14.78 10.66
C PHE A 260 -26.26 -15.55 11.56
N GLY A 261 -26.71 -14.94 12.66
CA GLY A 261 -27.63 -15.59 13.61
C GLY A 261 -26.95 -16.66 14.48
N HIS A 262 -25.64 -16.53 14.70
CA HIS A 262 -24.84 -17.43 15.54
C HIS A 262 -24.76 -16.97 17.00
N VAL A 263 -25.54 -15.94 17.38
CA VAL A 263 -25.56 -15.42 18.75
C VAL A 263 -25.83 -16.57 19.74
N PRO A 264 -24.99 -16.77 20.76
CA PRO A 264 -25.27 -17.77 21.78
C PRO A 264 -26.60 -17.43 22.45
N ASN A 265 -27.51 -18.41 22.44
CA ASN A 265 -28.78 -18.27 23.16
C ASN A 265 -28.47 -17.94 24.64
N PRO A 266 -29.09 -16.89 25.22
CA PRO A 266 -28.84 -16.50 26.61
C PRO A 266 -29.22 -17.59 27.61
#